data_AF-A0A0M5IPX2-F1
#
_entry.id   AF-A0A0M5IPX2-F1
#
_cell.length_a   1.000
_cell.length_b   1.000
_cell.length_c   1.000
_cell.angle_alpha   90.00
_cell.angle_beta   90.00
_cell.angle_gamma   90.00
#
_symmetry.space_group_name_H-M   'P 1'
#
loop_
_entity.id
_entity.type
_entity.pdbx_description
1 polymer ?
#
loop_
_entity_poly.entity_id
_entity_poly.type
_entity_poly.pdbx_seq_one_letter_code
_entity_poly.pdbx_strand_id
1 'polypeptide(L)'
;MPFEQHINLTVLPAGFSDDGSQVRVSVFVAPRLVTAGEEDAGAGNRSTTLDHFPDLVTWPERAKAAKFEFATADDASAPPVPVAPPMEPQGPPPETELWTSLFRGDTPVEPYVFEDARQRDFRTYSARGVGRATRTVYAEAAKASPEALPAAEEAMRPLRAAAATGVEGVESIAAATGDTAPQDGSMAAAMNEMMEFHQVRKTVGVAGTDTSPPPPALPEVDFHQMLTSLGDHPALLRRLGLVLDFVLPADRLPASSGERFLSVTPHWTPARRKDSYDVSPRTRYVLLPDRRAFVPGARSLTAADPLASPARGVVALPESKFSVEQADIDGAALKMMQTSSAGTGLFPVRTQGLSLVRDGRLGSLDEEFVKAAEHDGAFTAVVAREHPVDPAAPGPAAPEAPPRPAAPELVAQDLVRGHRMDIWDEERQRWFSLHEREVEYRRPDGGPLLLTASDEGFFQANLAAPPSDAPDSRLYVPEQIVTWEGWSLSAPRRPGPGHRQRFGRGPHTSQQAGGGRQQGGDRAAAGDHRQGAARHAAEAALRPPVPGAAAHRRSGGQRPGRDRGRRAHGREGPGTPR
;
A
#
# COMPACT_ATOMS: atom_id res chain seq x y z
N MET A 1 8.42 -34.07 4.00
CA MET A 1 7.25 -33.36 4.59
C MET A 1 6.09 -33.42 3.60
N PRO A 2 4.82 -33.57 4.05
CA PRO A 2 3.65 -33.54 3.16
C PRO A 2 3.39 -32.13 2.61
N PHE A 3 2.54 -32.03 1.56
CA PHE A 3 2.02 -30.76 1.06
C PHE A 3 1.01 -30.21 2.07
N GLU A 4 1.28 -29.03 2.63
CA GLU A 4 0.42 -28.40 3.63
C GLU A 4 -0.23 -27.14 3.08
N GLN A 5 -1.51 -26.93 3.40
CA GLN A 5 -2.25 -25.71 3.08
C GLN A 5 -2.66 -25.03 4.38
N HIS A 6 -2.28 -23.76 4.53
CA HIS A 6 -2.67 -22.93 5.66
C HIS A 6 -3.63 -21.85 5.16
N ILE A 7 -4.89 -21.86 5.62
CA ILE A 7 -5.91 -20.91 5.19
C ILE A 7 -6.03 -19.82 6.25
N ASN A 8 -5.60 -18.60 5.93
CA ASN A 8 -5.76 -17.45 6.82
C ASN A 8 -7.11 -16.75 6.56
N LEU A 9 -7.96 -16.63 7.58
CA LEU A 9 -9.27 -15.98 7.49
C LEU A 9 -9.32 -14.73 8.37
N THR A 10 -9.08 -13.57 7.75
CA THR A 10 -9.09 -12.28 8.46
C THR A 10 -10.48 -11.64 8.38
N VAL A 11 -11.05 -11.31 9.54
CA VAL A 11 -12.37 -10.67 9.62
C VAL A 11 -12.25 -9.14 9.62
N LEU A 12 -13.01 -8.48 8.74
CA LEU A 12 -12.96 -7.04 8.51
C LEU A 12 -14.32 -6.40 8.83
N PRO A 13 -14.45 -5.60 9.90
CA PRO A 13 -15.62 -4.76 10.13
C PRO A 13 -15.85 -3.78 8.96
N ALA A 14 -17.06 -3.75 8.41
CA ALA A 14 -17.39 -3.03 7.17
C ALA A 14 -18.60 -2.06 7.32
N GLY A 15 -18.85 -1.57 8.52
CA GLY A 15 -19.92 -0.59 8.79
C GLY A 15 -21.29 -1.20 9.05
N PHE A 16 -22.31 -0.35 8.99
CA PHE A 16 -23.71 -0.72 9.23
C PHE A 16 -24.48 -0.92 7.93
N SER A 17 -25.57 -1.69 8.00
CA SER A 17 -26.64 -1.65 7.01
C SER A 17 -27.32 -0.28 6.97
N ASP A 18 -27.99 0.03 5.86
CA ASP A 18 -28.63 1.32 5.64
C ASP A 18 -29.70 1.64 6.72
N ASP A 19 -30.42 0.61 7.19
CA ASP A 19 -31.41 0.72 8.27
C ASP A 19 -30.77 0.80 9.67
N GLY A 20 -29.53 0.36 9.84
CA GLY A 20 -28.78 0.34 11.10
C GLY A 20 -29.10 -0.84 12.02
N SER A 21 -29.91 -1.80 11.56
CA SER A 21 -30.25 -3.00 12.35
C SER A 21 -29.17 -4.07 12.32
N GLN A 22 -28.30 -4.01 11.31
CA GLN A 22 -27.27 -5.01 11.04
C GLN A 22 -25.91 -4.36 10.84
N VAL A 23 -24.85 -5.12 11.09
CA VAL A 23 -23.47 -4.76 10.78
C VAL A 23 -22.95 -5.63 9.64
N ARG A 24 -22.15 -5.03 8.75
CA ARG A 24 -21.51 -5.72 7.63
C ARG A 24 -20.12 -6.14 8.02
N VAL A 25 -19.75 -7.35 7.64
CA VAL A 25 -18.42 -7.92 7.87
C VAL A 25 -17.94 -8.56 6.57
N SER A 26 -16.69 -8.34 6.20
CA SER A 26 -16.04 -9.06 5.10
C SER A 26 -14.97 -9.98 5.67
N VAL A 27 -14.88 -11.21 5.20
CA VAL A 27 -13.80 -12.16 5.53
C VAL A 27 -12.86 -12.22 4.35
N PHE A 28 -11.60 -11.85 4.56
CA PHE A 28 -10.53 -11.97 3.57
C PHE A 28 -9.80 -13.30 3.78
N VAL A 29 -9.73 -14.10 2.71
CA VAL A 29 -9.09 -15.41 2.70
C VAL A 29 -7.74 -15.30 2.00
N ALA A 30 -6.68 -15.67 2.70
CA ALA A 30 -5.31 -15.68 2.18
C ALA A 30 -4.68 -17.07 2.39
N PRO A 31 -4.72 -17.95 1.37
CA PRO A 31 -4.05 -19.24 1.41
C PRO A 31 -2.53 -19.10 1.39
N ARG A 32 -1.84 -19.90 2.21
CA ARG A 32 -0.39 -20.11 2.18
C ARG A 32 -0.13 -21.59 1.93
N LEU A 33 0.57 -21.91 0.83
CA LEU A 33 0.88 -23.28 0.44
C LEU A 33 2.34 -23.59 0.78
N VAL A 34 2.57 -24.68 1.51
CA VAL A 34 3.91 -25.10 1.95
C VAL A 34 4.20 -26.49 1.39
N THR A 35 5.44 -26.71 0.97
CA THR A 35 5.91 -28.00 0.44
C THR A 35 7.19 -28.41 1.18
N ALA A 36 7.61 -29.67 1.04
CA ALA A 36 8.93 -30.08 1.52
C ALA A 36 10.05 -29.24 0.86
N GLY A 37 11.03 -28.83 1.66
CA GLY A 37 12.25 -28.18 1.20
C GLY A 37 13.11 -29.11 0.34
N GLU A 38 14.00 -28.51 -0.45
CA GLU A 38 14.81 -29.10 -1.52
C GLU A 38 15.77 -30.24 -1.11
N GLU A 39 15.86 -30.62 0.17
CA GLU A 39 16.85 -31.62 0.63
C GLU A 39 16.57 -33.05 0.14
N ASP A 40 15.35 -33.39 -0.29
CA ASP A 40 15.00 -34.69 -0.88
C ASP A 40 14.84 -34.67 -2.41
N ALA A 41 15.09 -33.53 -3.07
CA ALA A 41 15.03 -33.41 -4.51
C ALA A 41 16.35 -33.91 -5.14
N GLY A 42 16.56 -35.23 -5.08
CA GLY A 42 17.56 -35.90 -5.90
C GLY A 42 17.36 -35.54 -7.38
N ALA A 43 18.28 -34.75 -7.93
CA ALA A 43 18.53 -34.52 -9.36
C ALA A 43 17.30 -34.69 -10.27
N GLY A 44 16.33 -33.77 -10.17
CA GLY A 44 15.17 -33.75 -11.04
C GLY A 44 14.20 -32.64 -10.67
N ASN A 45 14.23 -31.56 -11.45
CA ASN A 45 13.33 -30.40 -11.41
C ASN A 45 11.84 -30.85 -11.45
N ARG A 46 11.23 -31.15 -10.29
CA ARG A 46 9.77 -31.29 -10.18
C ARG A 46 9.22 -30.00 -9.61
N SER A 47 8.79 -29.11 -10.50
CA SER A 47 8.01 -27.93 -10.09
C SER A 47 6.74 -28.41 -9.38
N THR A 48 6.49 -27.92 -8.16
CA THR A 48 5.23 -28.19 -7.47
C THR A 48 4.12 -27.42 -8.17
N THR A 49 3.01 -28.09 -8.43
CA THR A 49 1.83 -27.47 -9.07
C THR A 49 0.61 -27.49 -8.16
N LEU A 50 -0.39 -26.67 -8.50
CA LEU A 50 -1.64 -26.53 -7.75
C LEU A 50 -2.44 -27.83 -7.64
N ASP A 51 -2.29 -28.79 -8.56
CA ASP A 51 -2.93 -30.12 -8.50
C ASP A 51 -2.62 -30.91 -7.22
N HIS A 52 -1.52 -30.60 -6.52
CA HIS A 52 -1.22 -31.21 -5.22
C HIS A 52 -2.20 -30.76 -4.12
N PHE A 53 -2.90 -29.64 -4.33
CA PHE A 53 -3.84 -28.97 -3.43
C PHE A 53 -5.28 -28.97 -4.01
N PRO A 54 -5.99 -30.12 -3.97
CA PRO A 54 -7.30 -30.28 -4.61
C PRO A 54 -8.39 -29.33 -4.07
N ASP A 55 -8.26 -28.87 -2.84
CA ASP A 55 -9.17 -27.89 -2.24
C ASP A 55 -9.06 -26.53 -2.95
N LEU A 56 -7.86 -26.12 -3.35
CA LEU A 56 -7.66 -24.84 -4.05
C LEU A 56 -7.93 -24.94 -5.55
N VAL A 57 -7.84 -26.12 -6.16
CA VAL A 57 -8.32 -26.33 -7.54
C VAL A 57 -9.84 -26.09 -7.63
N THR A 58 -10.58 -26.44 -6.58
CA THR A 58 -12.06 -26.32 -6.48
C THR A 58 -12.48 -25.34 -5.39
N TRP A 59 -11.68 -24.29 -5.17
CA TRP A 59 -11.89 -23.35 -4.06
C TRP A 59 -13.30 -22.72 -4.05
N PRO A 60 -13.85 -22.22 -5.17
CA PRO A 60 -15.18 -21.61 -5.18
C PRO A 60 -16.28 -22.54 -4.66
N GLU A 61 -16.23 -23.83 -4.99
CA GLU A 61 -17.17 -24.82 -4.45
C GLU A 61 -17.02 -25.02 -2.95
N ARG A 62 -15.78 -25.06 -2.46
CA ARG A 62 -15.47 -25.19 -1.02
C ARG A 62 -15.97 -23.98 -0.25
N ALA A 63 -15.65 -22.78 -0.71
CA ALA A 63 -16.05 -21.52 -0.10
C ALA A 63 -17.59 -21.36 -0.06
N LYS A 64 -18.28 -21.80 -1.11
CA LYS A 64 -19.76 -21.77 -1.19
C LYS A 64 -20.42 -22.77 -0.24
N ALA A 65 -19.84 -23.94 -0.05
CA ALA A 65 -20.37 -24.98 0.84
C ALA A 65 -20.00 -24.78 2.32
N ALA A 66 -19.00 -23.94 2.60
CA ALA A 66 -18.53 -23.66 3.95
C ALA A 66 -19.55 -22.83 4.76
N LYS A 67 -19.60 -23.07 6.07
CA LYS A 67 -20.32 -22.22 7.03
C LYS A 67 -19.33 -21.49 7.92
N PHE A 68 -19.68 -20.30 8.36
CA PHE A 68 -18.77 -19.43 9.12
C PHE A 68 -19.43 -19.03 10.44
N GLU A 69 -18.75 -19.28 11.55
CA GLU A 69 -19.17 -18.88 12.89
C GLU A 69 -18.36 -17.64 13.31
N PHE A 70 -19.06 -16.57 13.69
CA PHE A 70 -18.44 -15.35 14.18
C PHE A 70 -18.48 -15.33 15.70
N ALA A 71 -17.38 -14.91 16.32
CA ALA A 71 -17.26 -14.83 17.77
C ALA A 71 -16.58 -13.53 18.21
N THR A 72 -17.00 -13.02 19.37
CA THR A 72 -16.39 -11.85 19.99
C THR A 72 -15.74 -12.21 21.30
N ALA A 73 -14.69 -11.49 21.68
CA ALA A 73 -14.03 -11.64 22.97
C ALA A 73 -13.80 -10.27 23.60
N ASP A 74 -13.98 -10.20 24.92
CA ASP A 74 -13.83 -8.96 25.70
C ASP A 74 -12.40 -8.43 25.69
N ASP A 75 -11.41 -9.33 25.70
CA ASP A 75 -10.00 -9.00 25.63
C ASP A 75 -9.18 -10.16 25.02
N ALA A 76 -7.85 -9.97 24.94
CA ALA A 76 -6.91 -10.95 24.40
C ALA A 76 -6.90 -12.30 25.14
N SER A 77 -7.23 -12.33 26.44
CA SER A 77 -7.24 -13.53 27.26
C SER A 77 -8.61 -14.23 27.32
N ALA A 78 -9.68 -13.48 27.06
CA ALA A 78 -11.05 -13.97 27.13
C ALA A 78 -11.37 -15.01 26.02
N PRO A 79 -12.14 -16.07 26.33
CA PRO A 79 -12.60 -17.01 25.33
C PRO A 79 -13.56 -16.33 24.33
N PRO A 80 -13.49 -16.64 23.03
CA PRO A 80 -14.46 -16.15 22.05
C PRO A 80 -15.88 -16.68 22.36
N VAL A 81 -16.87 -15.79 22.25
CA VAL A 81 -18.30 -16.08 22.43
C VAL A 81 -18.99 -15.92 21.08
N PRO A 82 -19.65 -16.96 20.55
CA PRO A 82 -20.38 -16.88 19.29
C PRO A 82 -21.48 -15.81 19.31
N VAL A 83 -21.55 -14.98 18.27
CA VAL A 83 -22.55 -13.90 18.16
C VAL A 83 -23.79 -14.33 17.36
N ALA A 84 -23.63 -15.31 16.48
CA ALA A 84 -24.68 -15.83 15.61
C ALA A 84 -24.41 -17.31 15.26
N PRO A 85 -25.45 -18.09 14.88
CA PRO A 85 -25.26 -19.42 14.33
C PRO A 85 -24.37 -19.42 13.08
N PRO A 86 -23.71 -20.54 12.75
CA PRO A 86 -22.93 -20.67 11.52
C PRO A 86 -23.75 -20.30 10.28
N MET A 87 -23.20 -19.42 9.45
CA MET A 87 -23.89 -18.85 8.29
C MET A 87 -23.10 -18.99 6.99
N GLU A 88 -23.81 -18.92 5.87
CA GLU A 88 -23.23 -18.94 4.52
C GLU A 88 -22.90 -17.51 4.05
N PRO A 89 -21.93 -17.34 3.13
CA PRO A 89 -21.63 -16.04 2.53
C PRO A 89 -22.85 -15.41 1.85
N GLN A 90 -23.04 -14.10 2.03
CA GLN A 90 -24.18 -13.33 1.50
C GLN A 90 -23.79 -12.39 0.34
N GLY A 91 -22.51 -12.36 -0.02
CA GLY A 91 -21.97 -11.63 -1.17
C GLY A 91 -22.30 -12.29 -2.52
N PRO A 92 -21.71 -11.80 -3.63
CA PRO A 92 -21.85 -12.46 -4.92
C PRO A 92 -21.31 -13.91 -4.83
N PRO A 93 -21.97 -14.89 -5.46
CA PRO A 93 -21.55 -16.28 -5.36
C PRO A 93 -20.18 -16.47 -6.03
N PRO A 94 -19.26 -17.22 -5.41
CA PRO A 94 -17.99 -17.57 -6.05
C PRO A 94 -18.20 -18.32 -7.38
N GLU A 95 -17.40 -17.98 -8.39
CA GLU A 95 -17.52 -18.45 -9.78
C GLU A 95 -16.39 -19.42 -10.15
N THR A 96 -16.72 -20.70 -10.34
CA THR A 96 -15.76 -21.76 -10.72
C THR A 96 -15.09 -21.50 -12.06
N GLU A 97 -15.85 -21.06 -13.09
CA GLU A 97 -15.28 -20.82 -14.42
C GLU A 97 -14.26 -19.68 -14.41
N LEU A 98 -14.49 -18.67 -13.57
CA LEU A 98 -13.57 -17.55 -13.40
C LEU A 98 -12.30 -18.01 -12.68
N TRP A 99 -12.44 -18.76 -11.59
CA TRP A 99 -11.32 -19.35 -10.86
C TRP A 99 -10.44 -20.22 -11.75
N THR A 100 -11.04 -21.19 -12.44
CA THR A 100 -10.32 -22.13 -13.32
C THR A 100 -9.67 -21.47 -14.54
N SER A 101 -10.13 -20.27 -14.93
CA SER A 101 -9.49 -19.47 -15.99
C SER A 101 -8.19 -18.80 -15.54
N LEU A 102 -8.03 -18.58 -14.23
CA LEU A 102 -6.83 -17.98 -13.62
C LEU A 102 -5.93 -19.06 -13.03
N PHE A 103 -6.49 -19.95 -12.23
CA PHE A 103 -5.80 -20.99 -11.49
C PHE A 103 -6.12 -22.35 -12.09
N ARG A 104 -5.13 -22.94 -12.74
CA ARG A 104 -5.23 -24.25 -13.36
C ARG A 104 -4.44 -25.26 -12.54
N GLY A 105 -4.71 -26.55 -12.74
CA GLY A 105 -3.98 -27.62 -12.06
C GLY A 105 -2.46 -27.59 -12.29
N ASP A 106 -2.04 -27.08 -13.45
CA ASP A 106 -0.66 -26.89 -13.88
C ASP A 106 -0.02 -25.56 -13.40
N THR A 107 -0.75 -24.72 -12.65
CA THR A 107 -0.20 -23.47 -12.10
C THR A 107 0.97 -23.79 -11.15
N PRO A 108 2.16 -23.18 -11.35
CA PRO A 108 3.31 -23.40 -10.48
C PRO A 108 3.06 -22.84 -9.08
N VAL A 109 3.57 -23.54 -8.07
CA VAL A 109 3.48 -23.17 -6.66
C VAL A 109 4.89 -23.15 -6.08
N GLU A 110 5.35 -21.96 -5.72
CA GLU A 110 6.53 -21.82 -4.87
C GLU A 110 6.10 -21.93 -3.40
N PRO A 111 6.87 -22.61 -2.55
CA PRO A 111 6.53 -22.76 -1.14
C PRO A 111 6.53 -21.40 -0.45
N TYR A 112 5.49 -21.11 0.35
CA TYR A 112 5.43 -19.88 1.11
C TYR A 112 6.57 -19.82 2.14
N VAL A 113 7.35 -18.75 2.07
CA VAL A 113 8.39 -18.41 3.05
C VAL A 113 8.13 -17.00 3.55
N PHE A 114 8.09 -16.83 4.87
CA PHE A 114 8.01 -15.49 5.46
C PHE A 114 9.36 -14.78 5.30
N GLU A 115 9.37 -13.69 4.53
CA GLU A 115 10.54 -12.84 4.37
C GLU A 115 10.64 -11.84 5.52
N ASP A 116 11.55 -12.10 6.46
CA ASP A 116 11.81 -11.19 7.56
C ASP A 116 12.66 -9.98 7.09
N ALA A 117 11.97 -8.90 6.75
CA ALA A 117 12.59 -7.66 6.28
C ALA A 117 13.60 -7.08 7.28
N ARG A 118 13.52 -7.39 8.58
CA ARG A 118 14.48 -6.90 9.60
C ARG A 118 15.88 -7.47 9.41
N GLN A 119 16.01 -8.56 8.67
CA GLN A 119 17.29 -9.18 8.33
C GLN A 119 17.92 -8.58 7.07
N ARG A 120 17.26 -7.61 6.45
CA ARG A 120 17.73 -6.92 5.26
C ARG A 120 18.41 -5.61 5.66
N ASP A 121 19.45 -5.27 4.92
CA ASP A 121 20.04 -3.94 4.98
C ASP A 121 19.17 -2.96 4.19
N PHE A 122 19.11 -1.70 4.64
CA PHE A 122 18.29 -0.66 4.01
C PHE A 122 19.12 0.54 3.53
N ARG A 123 18.60 1.24 2.52
CA ARG A 123 19.08 2.56 2.09
C ARG A 123 17.92 3.53 2.02
N THR A 124 18.11 4.72 2.58
CA THR A 124 17.13 5.82 2.58
C THR A 124 17.90 7.15 2.59
N TYR A 125 17.23 8.24 2.27
CA TYR A 125 17.76 9.59 2.44
C TYR A 125 16.61 10.52 2.88
N SER A 126 16.94 11.66 3.51
CA SER A 126 15.91 12.64 3.88
C SER A 126 15.49 13.49 2.68
N ALA A 127 14.30 13.22 2.11
CA ALA A 127 13.74 14.01 1.02
C ALA A 127 13.46 15.46 1.46
N ARG A 128 12.96 15.66 2.69
CA ARG A 128 12.82 17.00 3.28
C ARG A 128 14.17 17.70 3.47
N GLY A 129 15.22 16.97 3.87
CA GLY A 129 16.58 17.49 3.98
C GLY A 129 17.12 17.98 2.63
N VAL A 130 17.01 17.15 1.59
CA VAL A 130 17.39 17.49 0.20
C VAL A 130 16.58 18.67 -0.33
N GLY A 131 15.26 18.68 -0.09
CA GLY A 131 14.38 19.79 -0.47
C GLY A 131 14.77 21.11 0.20
N ARG A 132 15.07 21.09 1.51
CA ARG A 132 15.55 22.27 2.26
C ARG A 132 16.91 22.75 1.73
N ALA A 133 17.84 21.85 1.49
CA ALA A 133 19.16 22.14 0.93
C ALA A 133 19.05 22.81 -0.45
N THR A 134 18.32 22.17 -1.36
CA THR A 134 18.07 22.67 -2.72
C THR A 134 17.43 24.06 -2.69
N ARG A 135 16.35 24.23 -1.90
CA ARG A 135 15.66 25.51 -1.73
C ARG A 135 16.59 26.60 -1.19
N THR A 136 17.45 26.27 -0.24
CA THR A 136 18.43 27.21 0.32
C THR A 136 19.40 27.70 -0.74
N VAL A 137 19.95 26.80 -1.56
CA VAL A 137 20.88 27.18 -2.64
C VAL A 137 20.20 28.10 -3.67
N TYR A 138 19.00 27.77 -4.14
CA TYR A 138 18.26 28.65 -5.07
C TYR A 138 17.88 29.99 -4.43
N ALA A 139 17.44 30.00 -3.17
CA ALA A 139 17.04 31.23 -2.48
C ALA A 139 18.23 32.17 -2.28
N GLU A 140 19.40 31.65 -1.88
CA GLU A 140 20.61 32.46 -1.72
C GLU A 140 21.14 32.97 -3.07
N ALA A 141 21.12 32.14 -4.12
CA ALA A 141 21.48 32.59 -5.46
C ALA A 141 20.57 33.73 -5.95
N ALA A 142 19.26 33.62 -5.72
CA ALA A 142 18.29 34.66 -6.09
C ALA A 142 18.45 35.95 -5.28
N LYS A 143 18.80 35.85 -3.98
CA LYS A 143 19.09 37.03 -3.14
C LYS A 143 20.38 37.73 -3.54
N ALA A 144 21.43 36.96 -3.83
CA ALA A 144 22.75 37.49 -4.18
C ALA A 144 22.78 38.11 -5.58
N SER A 145 22.02 37.54 -6.53
CA SER A 145 22.00 37.97 -7.92
C SER A 145 20.56 38.02 -8.46
N PRO A 146 19.77 39.03 -8.08
CA PRO A 146 18.35 39.12 -8.45
C PRO A 146 18.08 39.45 -9.92
N GLU A 147 19.00 40.17 -10.58
CA GLU A 147 18.80 40.69 -11.95
C GLU A 147 19.72 40.01 -12.99
N ALA A 148 20.66 39.17 -12.54
CA ALA A 148 21.62 38.49 -13.40
C ALA A 148 21.82 37.03 -12.98
N LEU A 149 22.31 36.20 -13.90
CA LEU A 149 22.70 34.84 -13.56
C LEU A 149 24.08 34.85 -12.88
N PRO A 150 24.21 34.38 -11.62
CA PRO A 150 25.50 34.30 -10.96
C PRO A 150 26.40 33.26 -11.64
N ALA A 151 27.71 33.33 -11.39
CA ALA A 151 28.58 32.19 -11.71
C ALA A 151 28.08 30.95 -10.97
N ALA A 152 28.07 29.79 -11.62
CA ALA A 152 27.60 28.55 -10.99
C ALA A 152 28.38 28.23 -9.70
N GLU A 153 29.68 28.53 -9.69
CA GLU A 153 30.52 28.42 -8.50
C GLU A 153 30.04 29.26 -7.31
N GLU A 154 29.64 30.50 -7.56
CA GLU A 154 29.14 31.41 -6.53
C GLU A 154 27.77 30.97 -6.00
N ALA A 155 26.88 30.55 -6.90
CA ALA A 155 25.58 30.00 -6.53
C ALA A 155 25.70 28.75 -5.65
N MET A 156 26.71 27.92 -5.88
CA MET A 156 26.96 26.68 -5.12
C MET A 156 27.75 26.88 -3.82
N ARG A 157 28.14 28.12 -3.49
CA ARG A 157 28.92 28.44 -2.28
C ARG A 157 28.29 27.92 -0.99
N PRO A 158 26.97 28.04 -0.74
CA PRO A 158 26.36 27.52 0.48
C PRO A 158 26.58 26.01 0.64
N LEU A 159 26.41 25.24 -0.44
CA LEU A 159 26.58 23.78 -0.41
C LEU A 159 28.04 23.39 -0.13
N ARG A 160 28.99 24.07 -0.79
CA ARG A 160 30.43 23.81 -0.57
C ARG A 160 30.90 24.20 0.83
N ALA A 161 30.39 25.31 1.38
CA ALA A 161 30.68 25.71 2.75
C ALA A 161 30.17 24.66 3.75
N ALA A 162 28.96 24.15 3.56
CA ALA A 162 28.40 23.06 4.37
C ALA A 162 29.21 21.76 4.25
N ALA A 163 29.74 21.46 3.05
CA ALA A 163 30.61 20.30 2.84
C ALA A 163 31.95 20.45 3.56
N ALA A 164 32.56 21.64 3.53
CA ALA A 164 33.82 21.91 4.22
C ALA A 164 33.70 21.79 5.75
N THR A 165 32.57 22.20 6.33
CA THR A 165 32.30 22.06 7.78
C THR A 165 31.97 20.64 8.22
N GLY A 166 31.60 19.74 7.31
CA GLY A 166 31.24 18.35 7.60
C GLY A 166 32.43 17.37 7.67
N VAL A 167 33.66 17.85 7.43
CA VAL A 167 34.86 17.00 7.36
C VAL A 167 35.60 16.91 8.71
N GLU A 168 35.26 17.74 9.71
CA GLU A 168 35.77 17.59 11.08
C GLU A 168 34.89 16.63 11.88
N GLY A 169 35.15 15.32 11.80
CA GLY A 169 34.59 14.35 12.77
C GLY A 169 34.07 13.02 12.23
N VAL A 170 34.58 12.50 11.11
CA VAL A 170 34.24 11.14 10.64
C VAL A 170 35.42 10.18 10.81
N GLU A 171 35.88 10.04 12.06
CA GLU A 171 36.56 8.81 12.50
C GLU A 171 35.77 8.23 13.67
N SER A 172 35.28 7.01 13.49
CA SER A 172 34.58 6.16 14.47
C SER A 172 33.14 6.55 14.85
N ILE A 173 32.15 6.01 14.14
CA ILE A 173 31.16 5.05 14.69
C ILE A 173 30.74 4.12 13.54
N ALA A 174 31.44 2.99 13.43
CA ALA A 174 30.98 1.82 12.71
C ALA A 174 30.97 0.67 13.72
N ALA A 175 30.00 0.70 14.63
CA ALA A 175 29.51 -0.45 15.38
C ALA A 175 28.43 0.00 16.38
N ALA A 176 27.31 -0.73 16.34
CA ALA A 176 26.35 -0.94 17.42
C ALA A 176 25.33 0.16 17.75
N THR A 177 24.09 -0.33 17.88
CA THR A 177 22.88 0.25 18.47
C THR A 177 22.09 1.22 17.60
N GLY A 178 20.96 0.70 17.09
CA GLY A 178 19.85 1.50 16.62
C GLY A 178 19.24 2.27 17.79
N ASP A 179 19.32 3.58 17.70
CA ASP A 179 18.34 4.56 18.19
C ASP A 179 18.96 5.93 17.96
N THR A 180 18.63 6.55 16.83
CA THR A 180 18.60 8.01 16.63
C THR A 180 18.21 8.28 15.18
N ALA A 181 16.97 8.76 14.98
CA ALA A 181 16.63 9.43 13.74
C ALA A 181 17.60 10.62 13.54
N PRO A 182 18.21 10.82 12.36
CA PRO A 182 19.09 11.95 12.13
C PRO A 182 18.25 13.24 12.14
N GLN A 183 18.17 13.89 13.30
CA GLN A 183 17.76 15.28 13.38
C GLN A 183 18.97 16.15 12.98
N ASP A 184 18.80 16.87 11.88
CA ASP A 184 19.73 17.85 11.30
C ASP A 184 21.09 17.29 10.81
N GLY A 185 21.04 16.46 9.77
CA GLY A 185 22.17 16.30 8.87
C GLY A 185 22.49 17.64 8.18
N SER A 186 23.76 18.00 8.10
CA SER A 186 24.19 19.18 7.34
C SER A 186 23.67 19.10 5.90
N MET A 187 23.53 20.24 5.22
CA MET A 187 23.13 20.25 3.82
C MET A 187 24.00 19.34 2.93
N ALA A 188 25.28 19.19 3.27
CA ALA A 188 26.18 18.27 2.58
C ALA A 188 25.87 16.79 2.88
N ALA A 189 25.54 16.44 4.12
CA ALA A 189 25.14 15.08 4.49
C ALA A 189 23.88 14.64 3.71
N ALA A 190 22.83 15.48 3.68
CA ALA A 190 21.61 15.17 2.94
C ALA A 190 21.86 14.96 1.43
N MET A 191 22.74 15.77 0.83
CA MET A 191 23.12 15.62 -0.58
C MET A 191 23.95 14.35 -0.83
N ASN A 192 24.86 14.01 0.09
CA ASN A 192 25.67 12.79 -0.01
C ASN A 192 24.83 11.52 0.14
N GLU A 193 23.90 11.48 1.10
CA GLU A 193 22.96 10.37 1.29
C GLU A 193 22.09 10.16 0.05
N MET A 194 21.56 11.24 -0.53
CA MET A 194 20.80 11.17 -1.78
C MET A 194 21.66 10.64 -2.94
N MET A 195 22.91 11.09 -3.05
CA MET A 195 23.84 10.58 -4.07
C MET A 195 24.14 9.08 -3.87
N GLU A 196 24.31 8.62 -2.63
CA GLU A 196 24.49 7.19 -2.33
C GLU A 196 23.23 6.36 -2.64
N PHE A 197 22.05 6.93 -2.39
CA PHE A 197 20.77 6.32 -2.71
C PHE A 197 20.57 6.16 -4.23
N HIS A 198 20.99 7.13 -5.06
CA HIS A 198 20.84 7.06 -6.51
C HIS A 198 22.02 6.40 -7.24
N GLN A 199 23.06 5.97 -6.53
CA GLN A 199 24.21 5.29 -7.13
C GLN A 199 23.85 3.87 -7.58
N VAL A 200 23.55 3.73 -8.88
CA VAL A 200 23.49 2.41 -9.53
C VAL A 200 24.92 1.86 -9.63
N ARG A 201 25.31 0.98 -8.70
CA ARG A 201 26.57 0.23 -8.79
C ARG A 201 26.46 -0.80 -9.91
N LYS A 202 26.71 -0.37 -11.14
CA LYS A 202 26.93 -1.28 -12.26
C LYS A 202 28.17 -2.10 -11.95
N THR A 203 28.06 -3.42 -12.05
CA THR A 203 29.24 -4.27 -12.24
C THR A 203 29.98 -3.72 -13.45
N VAL A 204 31.24 -3.31 -13.26
CA VAL A 204 32.08 -2.90 -14.38
C VAL A 204 32.33 -4.15 -15.20
N GLY A 205 31.51 -4.37 -16.22
CA GLY A 205 31.83 -5.31 -17.28
C GLY A 205 33.19 -4.91 -17.85
N VAL A 206 34.10 -5.87 -17.96
CA VAL A 206 35.39 -5.69 -18.63
C VAL A 206 35.13 -4.99 -19.97
N ALA A 207 35.78 -3.85 -20.20
CA ALA A 207 35.57 -3.02 -21.38
C ALA A 207 35.70 -3.85 -22.66
N GLY A 208 34.65 -3.91 -23.48
CA GLY A 208 34.77 -4.50 -24.83
C GLY A 208 33.51 -5.01 -25.51
N THR A 209 32.38 -5.21 -24.83
CA THR A 209 31.15 -5.67 -25.48
C THR A 209 29.96 -4.81 -25.09
N ASP A 210 29.61 -3.88 -25.98
CA ASP A 210 28.35 -3.13 -25.93
C ASP A 210 27.20 -4.06 -26.35
N THR A 211 26.94 -5.08 -25.53
CA THR A 211 25.74 -5.91 -25.66
C THR A 211 24.70 -5.28 -24.75
N SER A 212 23.76 -4.55 -25.36
CA SER A 212 22.51 -4.20 -24.68
C SER A 212 21.97 -5.49 -24.03
N PRO A 213 21.73 -5.51 -22.70
CA PRO A 213 21.28 -6.73 -22.05
C PRO A 213 20.01 -7.21 -22.75
N PRO A 214 19.85 -8.54 -22.98
CA PRO A 214 18.64 -9.05 -23.59
C PRO A 214 17.42 -8.57 -22.77
N PRO A 215 16.27 -8.34 -23.42
CA PRO A 215 15.04 -8.02 -22.69
C PRO A 215 14.84 -9.06 -21.59
N PRO A 216 14.51 -8.64 -20.35
CA PRO A 216 14.28 -9.58 -19.27
C PRO A 216 13.20 -10.57 -19.71
N ALA A 217 13.47 -11.86 -19.52
CA ALA A 217 12.44 -12.88 -19.72
C ALA A 217 11.27 -12.58 -18.78
N LEU A 218 10.03 -12.77 -19.26
CA LEU A 218 8.87 -12.72 -18.38
C LEU A 218 9.03 -13.83 -17.34
N PRO A 219 9.05 -13.50 -16.03
CA PRO A 219 9.15 -14.53 -15.00
C PRO A 219 7.91 -15.43 -15.05
N GLU A 220 8.09 -16.71 -14.74
CA GLU A 220 6.96 -17.58 -14.42
C GLU A 220 6.36 -17.10 -13.10
N VAL A 221 5.08 -16.76 -13.12
CA VAL A 221 4.38 -16.23 -11.95
C VAL A 221 3.78 -17.40 -11.18
N ASP A 222 4.13 -17.52 -9.90
CA ASP A 222 3.60 -18.57 -9.03
C ASP A 222 2.20 -18.24 -8.49
N PHE A 223 1.53 -19.25 -7.93
CA PHE A 223 0.21 -19.12 -7.30
C PHE A 223 0.10 -17.96 -6.30
N HIS A 224 1.10 -17.75 -5.42
CA HIS A 224 1.08 -16.69 -4.42
C HIS A 224 1.28 -15.30 -5.05
N GLN A 225 2.16 -15.17 -6.04
CA GLN A 225 2.30 -13.92 -6.81
C GLN A 225 1.03 -13.58 -7.59
N MET A 226 0.34 -14.57 -8.16
CA MET A 226 -0.97 -14.38 -8.80
C MET A 226 -2.01 -13.89 -7.80
N LEU A 227 -2.15 -14.55 -6.64
CA LEU A 227 -3.06 -14.10 -5.57
C LEU A 227 -2.75 -12.69 -5.08
N THR A 228 -1.47 -12.36 -4.93
CA THR A 228 -1.02 -11.04 -4.50
C THR A 228 -1.44 -9.97 -5.50
N SER A 229 -1.25 -10.22 -6.79
CA SER A 229 -1.63 -9.31 -7.89
C SER A 229 -3.14 -9.11 -7.99
N LEU A 230 -3.94 -10.15 -7.71
CA LEU A 230 -5.40 -10.06 -7.71
C LEU A 230 -5.97 -9.19 -6.60
N GLY A 231 -5.18 -8.92 -5.55
CA GLY A 231 -5.70 -8.18 -4.41
C GLY A 231 -5.92 -6.68 -4.66
N ASP A 232 -5.50 -6.15 -5.80
CA ASP A 232 -5.83 -4.81 -6.28
C ASP A 232 -7.21 -4.74 -6.97
N HIS A 233 -7.94 -5.86 -7.01
CA HIS A 233 -9.20 -6.03 -7.74
C HIS A 233 -10.33 -6.52 -6.80
N PRO A 234 -10.90 -5.64 -5.96
CA PRO A 234 -11.84 -6.02 -4.90
C PRO A 234 -13.15 -6.63 -5.43
N ALA A 235 -13.60 -6.25 -6.63
CA ALA A 235 -14.75 -6.87 -7.27
C ALA A 235 -14.46 -8.32 -7.72
N LEU A 236 -13.24 -8.56 -8.21
CA LEU A 236 -12.78 -9.86 -8.65
C LEU A 236 -12.56 -10.80 -7.46
N LEU A 237 -11.94 -10.32 -6.38
CA LEU A 237 -11.73 -11.11 -5.15
C LEU A 237 -13.01 -11.72 -4.59
N ARG A 238 -14.13 -10.98 -4.63
CA ARG A 238 -15.44 -11.48 -4.16
C ARG A 238 -15.97 -12.63 -5.01
N ARG A 239 -15.89 -12.48 -6.34
CA ARG A 239 -16.30 -13.53 -7.29
C ARG A 239 -15.35 -14.73 -7.29
N LEU A 240 -14.10 -14.56 -6.88
CA LEU A 240 -13.17 -15.67 -6.67
C LEU A 240 -13.38 -16.37 -5.31
N GLY A 241 -14.23 -15.85 -4.43
CA GLY A 241 -14.41 -16.38 -3.08
C GLY A 241 -13.22 -16.12 -2.15
N LEU A 242 -12.38 -15.13 -2.47
CA LEU A 242 -11.27 -14.67 -1.62
C LEU A 242 -11.70 -13.55 -0.67
N VAL A 243 -12.81 -12.87 -0.97
CA VAL A 243 -13.51 -11.96 -0.05
C VAL A 243 -14.95 -12.42 0.07
N LEU A 244 -15.37 -12.76 1.28
CA LEU A 244 -16.71 -13.25 1.56
C LEU A 244 -17.45 -12.23 2.43
N ASP A 245 -18.60 -11.75 1.98
CA ASP A 245 -19.38 -10.74 2.70
C ASP A 245 -20.48 -11.39 3.55
N PHE A 246 -20.67 -10.87 4.77
CA PHE A 246 -21.62 -11.34 5.77
C PHE A 246 -22.33 -10.16 6.41
N VAL A 247 -23.51 -10.44 6.95
CA VAL A 247 -24.30 -9.48 7.70
C VAL A 247 -24.70 -10.10 9.05
N LEU A 248 -24.32 -9.43 10.13
CA LEU A 248 -24.57 -9.87 11.50
C LEU A 248 -25.62 -8.95 12.18
N PRO A 249 -26.48 -9.48 13.06
CA PRO A 249 -27.39 -8.65 13.85
C PRO A 249 -26.59 -7.73 14.79
N ALA A 250 -26.81 -6.42 14.70
CA ALA A 250 -26.02 -5.43 15.44
C ALA A 250 -26.23 -5.53 16.97
N ASP A 251 -27.41 -5.96 17.40
CA ASP A 251 -27.80 -6.15 18.80
C ASP A 251 -27.13 -7.36 19.48
N ARG A 252 -26.52 -8.26 18.69
CA ARG A 252 -25.79 -9.43 19.18
C ARG A 252 -24.30 -9.16 19.39
N LEU A 253 -23.77 -8.08 18.83
CA LEU A 253 -22.39 -7.67 19.03
C LEU A 253 -22.30 -6.69 20.22
N PRO A 254 -21.40 -6.92 21.18
CA PRO A 254 -21.28 -6.04 22.33
C PRO A 254 -20.55 -4.75 21.94
N ALA A 255 -21.09 -3.59 22.33
CA ALA A 255 -20.55 -2.27 21.95
C ALA A 255 -19.11 -2.08 22.43
N SER A 256 -18.19 -1.71 21.53
CA SER A 256 -16.76 -1.62 21.83
C SER A 256 -16.15 -0.30 21.39
N SER A 257 -15.20 0.21 22.17
CA SER A 257 -14.37 1.37 21.84
C SER A 257 -12.98 0.99 21.36
N GLY A 258 -12.77 -0.27 20.95
CA GLY A 258 -11.51 -0.80 20.43
C GLY A 258 -10.80 -1.78 21.36
N GLU A 259 -11.39 -2.11 22.51
CA GLU A 259 -10.87 -3.10 23.46
C GLU A 259 -11.22 -4.55 23.10
N ARG A 260 -12.32 -4.77 22.36
CA ARG A 260 -12.80 -6.12 22.01
C ARG A 260 -12.28 -6.61 20.67
N PHE A 261 -12.34 -7.92 20.50
CA PHE A 261 -11.92 -8.62 19.29
C PHE A 261 -13.07 -9.35 18.62
N LEU A 262 -13.02 -9.42 17.30
CA LEU A 262 -13.87 -10.23 16.44
C LEU A 262 -12.99 -11.29 15.75
N SER A 263 -13.49 -12.52 15.66
CA SER A 263 -12.87 -13.61 14.90
C SER A 263 -13.93 -14.40 14.14
N VAL A 264 -13.49 -15.17 13.15
CA VAL A 264 -14.35 -16.06 12.37
C VAL A 264 -13.77 -17.46 12.37
N THR A 265 -14.59 -18.50 12.49
CA THR A 265 -14.16 -19.89 12.36
C THR A 265 -14.90 -20.54 11.19
N PRO A 266 -14.18 -21.02 10.16
CA PRO A 266 -14.82 -21.73 9.06
C PRO A 266 -15.17 -23.17 9.46
N HIS A 267 -16.26 -23.67 8.91
CA HIS A 267 -16.73 -25.04 9.05
C HIS A 267 -16.90 -25.63 7.65
N TRP A 268 -15.90 -26.40 7.24
CA TRP A 268 -15.85 -27.04 5.93
C TRP A 268 -15.07 -28.35 6.02
N THR A 269 -15.15 -29.17 4.97
CA THR A 269 -14.46 -30.46 4.91
C THR A 269 -13.34 -30.38 3.87
N PRO A 270 -12.07 -30.25 4.30
CA PRO A 270 -10.93 -30.27 3.38
C PRO A 270 -10.75 -31.67 2.78
N ALA A 271 -10.29 -31.72 1.53
CA ALA A 271 -9.93 -32.96 0.85
C ALA A 271 -8.73 -33.65 1.54
N ARG A 272 -7.79 -32.87 2.10
CA ARG A 272 -6.63 -33.37 2.86
C ARG A 272 -6.71 -32.94 4.33
N ARG A 273 -7.53 -33.63 5.13
CA ARG A 273 -7.80 -33.26 6.53
C ARG A 273 -6.58 -33.18 7.45
N LYS A 274 -5.49 -33.91 7.18
CA LYS A 274 -4.29 -33.93 8.04
C LYS A 274 -3.28 -32.84 7.71
N ASP A 275 -3.42 -32.19 6.56
CA ASP A 275 -2.44 -31.25 6.02
C ASP A 275 -3.09 -29.89 5.70
N SER A 276 -4.25 -29.62 6.31
CA SER A 276 -5.03 -28.38 6.14
C SER A 276 -5.25 -27.73 7.49
N TYR A 277 -4.79 -26.49 7.63
CA TYR A 277 -4.81 -25.74 8.88
C TYR A 277 -5.53 -24.41 8.66
N ASP A 278 -6.52 -24.11 9.50
CA ASP A 278 -7.32 -22.88 9.39
C ASP A 278 -6.90 -21.91 10.49
N VAL A 279 -6.26 -20.79 10.11
CA VAL A 279 -5.82 -19.77 11.07
C VAL A 279 -6.80 -18.61 11.05
N SER A 280 -7.31 -18.26 12.22
CA SER A 280 -8.34 -17.23 12.39
C SER A 280 -7.84 -16.07 13.27
N PRO A 281 -7.18 -15.05 12.69
CA PRO A 281 -6.76 -13.86 13.41
C PRO A 281 -7.90 -13.14 14.12
N ARG A 282 -7.55 -12.45 15.20
CA ARG A 282 -8.47 -11.69 16.05
C ARG A 282 -8.34 -10.22 15.72
N THR A 283 -9.38 -9.66 15.11
CA THR A 283 -9.38 -8.25 14.70
C THR A 283 -10.04 -7.39 15.76
N ARG A 284 -9.36 -6.34 16.22
CA ARG A 284 -9.97 -5.33 17.10
C ARG A 284 -11.05 -4.58 16.35
N TYR A 285 -12.17 -4.30 17.00
CA TYR A 285 -13.26 -3.55 16.40
C TYR A 285 -13.76 -2.43 17.32
N VAL A 286 -14.33 -1.40 16.70
CA VAL A 286 -15.06 -0.32 17.35
C VAL A 286 -16.50 -0.43 16.89
N LEU A 287 -17.43 -0.57 17.82
CA LEU A 287 -18.87 -0.61 17.58
C LEU A 287 -19.53 0.46 18.44
N LEU A 288 -19.94 1.56 17.80
CA LEU A 288 -20.64 2.69 18.40
C LEU A 288 -22.03 2.82 17.74
N PRO A 289 -23.08 2.18 18.31
CA PRO A 289 -24.41 2.19 17.71
C PRO A 289 -25.01 3.60 17.57
N ASP A 290 -24.73 4.50 18.51
CA ASP A 290 -25.15 5.91 18.51
C ASP A 290 -24.59 6.69 17.31
N ARG A 291 -23.39 6.33 16.86
CA ARG A 291 -22.70 6.96 15.73
C ARG A 291 -22.81 6.16 14.43
N ARG A 292 -23.52 5.01 14.43
CA ARG A 292 -23.55 4.03 13.33
C ARG A 292 -22.14 3.70 12.81
N ALA A 293 -21.19 3.56 13.72
CA ALA A 293 -19.80 3.26 13.39
C ALA A 293 -19.48 1.81 13.78
N PHE A 294 -19.15 1.00 12.79
CA PHE A 294 -18.61 -0.35 12.97
C PHE A 294 -17.38 -0.51 12.09
N VAL A 295 -16.20 -0.37 12.70
CA VAL A 295 -14.93 -0.26 11.98
C VAL A 295 -13.82 -1.02 12.72
N PRO A 296 -12.70 -1.34 12.06
CA PRO A 296 -11.53 -1.86 12.75
C PRO A 296 -11.01 -0.88 13.81
N GLY A 297 -10.61 -1.39 14.97
CA GLY A 297 -10.06 -0.59 16.07
C GLY A 297 -8.59 -0.26 15.86
N ALA A 298 -8.22 1.01 16.02
CA ALA A 298 -6.84 1.46 15.88
C ALA A 298 -5.96 1.10 17.08
N ARG A 299 -4.64 1.02 16.87
CA ARG A 299 -3.64 0.77 17.93
C ARG A 299 -3.72 1.75 19.09
N SER A 300 -3.88 3.04 18.79
CA SER A 300 -3.98 4.09 19.79
C SER A 300 -5.43 4.22 20.25
N LEU A 301 -5.71 3.66 21.43
CA LEU A 301 -6.97 3.81 22.11
C LEU A 301 -6.89 5.08 22.96
N THR A 302 -7.71 6.08 22.65
CA THR A 302 -7.93 7.19 23.58
C THR A 302 -9.43 7.26 23.86
N ALA A 303 -9.79 7.39 25.14
CA ALA A 303 -11.19 7.58 25.53
C ALA A 303 -11.81 8.84 24.89
N ALA A 304 -10.96 9.80 24.49
CA ALA A 304 -11.37 11.01 23.79
C ALA A 304 -11.75 10.77 22.33
N ASP A 305 -11.08 9.83 21.63
CA ASP A 305 -11.41 9.47 20.25
C ASP A 305 -11.21 7.96 19.99
N PRO A 306 -12.30 7.16 20.11
CA PRO A 306 -12.26 5.72 19.78
C PRO A 306 -12.13 5.45 18.28
N LEU A 307 -12.25 6.48 17.42
CA LEU A 307 -12.14 6.37 15.96
C LEU A 307 -10.84 7.02 15.46
N ALA A 308 -9.73 6.75 16.16
CA ALA A 308 -8.41 7.24 15.78
C ALA A 308 -7.98 6.72 14.40
N SER A 309 -7.10 7.47 13.72
CA SER A 309 -6.53 7.08 12.42
C SER A 309 -5.90 5.67 12.48
N PRO A 310 -6.21 4.74 11.54
CA PRO A 310 -6.98 4.92 10.30
C PRO A 310 -8.46 4.45 10.37
N ALA A 311 -9.04 4.24 11.56
CA ALA A 311 -10.35 3.60 11.75
C ALA A 311 -11.52 4.25 11.00
N ARG A 312 -11.42 5.56 10.68
CA ARG A 312 -12.42 6.30 9.87
C ARG A 312 -12.25 6.12 8.35
N GLY A 313 -11.33 5.29 7.89
CA GLY A 313 -10.97 5.18 6.48
C GLY A 313 -10.15 6.36 5.95
N VAL A 314 -9.62 7.19 6.85
CA VAL A 314 -8.72 8.31 6.54
C VAL A 314 -7.48 8.25 7.42
N VAL A 315 -6.33 8.55 6.84
CA VAL A 315 -5.05 8.61 7.54
C VAL A 315 -4.75 10.05 7.91
N ALA A 316 -4.44 10.30 9.18
CA ALA A 316 -3.97 11.62 9.61
C ALA A 316 -2.55 11.86 9.11
N LEU A 317 -2.33 13.00 8.45
CA LEU A 317 -1.03 13.41 7.90
C LEU A 317 -0.49 14.61 8.71
N PRO A 318 0.10 14.40 9.90
CA PRO A 318 0.66 15.49 10.69
C PRO A 318 1.85 16.13 9.96
N GLU A 319 1.91 17.47 9.93
CA GLU A 319 2.98 18.25 9.29
C GLU A 319 4.39 17.96 9.85
N SER A 320 4.45 17.37 11.06
CA SER A 320 5.71 16.91 11.65
C SER A 320 6.31 15.70 10.94
N LYS A 321 5.50 14.87 10.29
CA LYS A 321 5.92 13.63 9.60
C LYS A 321 5.70 13.65 8.10
N PHE A 322 4.78 14.48 7.61
CA PHE A 322 4.42 14.52 6.20
C PHE A 322 4.62 15.92 5.62
N SER A 323 4.98 15.95 4.34
CA SER A 323 5.03 17.18 3.55
C SER A 323 4.52 16.92 2.12
N VAL A 324 4.07 17.99 1.47
CA VAL A 324 3.68 17.96 0.07
C VAL A 324 4.69 18.78 -0.72
N GLU A 325 5.36 18.13 -1.67
CA GLU A 325 6.36 18.74 -2.53
C GLU A 325 5.86 18.80 -3.97
N GLN A 326 6.14 19.91 -4.66
CA GLN A 326 5.74 20.11 -6.06
C GLN A 326 6.91 20.19 -7.03
N ALA A 327 8.10 20.47 -6.48
CA ALA A 327 9.34 20.52 -7.22
C ALA A 327 9.92 19.10 -7.34
N ASP A 328 10.53 18.81 -8.49
CA ASP A 328 11.42 17.67 -8.69
C ASP A 328 12.72 17.93 -7.91
N ILE A 329 12.67 17.68 -6.59
CA ILE A 329 13.77 17.97 -5.66
C ILE A 329 14.99 17.11 -5.98
N ASP A 330 14.78 15.83 -6.27
CA ASP A 330 15.84 14.88 -6.62
C ASP A 330 16.51 15.29 -7.92
N GLY A 331 15.73 15.55 -8.97
CA GLY A 331 16.26 15.98 -10.26
C GLY A 331 16.90 17.36 -10.24
N ALA A 332 16.51 18.25 -9.33
CA ALA A 332 17.19 19.53 -9.11
C ALA A 332 18.53 19.33 -8.38
N ALA A 333 18.55 18.53 -7.33
CA ALA A 333 19.73 18.25 -6.53
C ALA A 333 20.79 17.45 -7.31
N LEU A 334 20.40 16.44 -8.09
CA LEU A 334 21.32 15.70 -8.97
C LEU A 334 22.00 16.62 -9.99
N LYS A 335 21.25 17.56 -10.58
CA LYS A 335 21.81 18.56 -11.50
C LYS A 335 22.76 19.54 -10.81
N MET A 336 22.45 19.95 -9.58
CA MET A 336 23.34 20.76 -8.76
C MET A 336 24.69 20.07 -8.54
N MET A 337 24.67 18.78 -8.19
CA MET A 337 25.89 17.99 -7.98
C MET A 337 26.69 17.78 -9.27
N GLN A 338 26.03 17.77 -10.43
CA GLN A 338 26.67 17.68 -11.75
C GLN A 338 27.05 19.05 -12.34
N THR A 339 26.78 20.15 -11.64
CA THR A 339 27.04 21.50 -12.14
C THR A 339 28.55 21.76 -12.22
N SER A 340 29.04 22.08 -13.42
CA SER A 340 30.43 22.50 -13.63
C SER A 340 30.69 23.88 -13.05
N SER A 341 31.87 24.10 -12.46
CA SER A 341 32.31 25.41 -11.94
C SER A 341 32.39 26.49 -13.03
N ALA A 342 32.54 26.10 -14.30
CA ALA A 342 32.57 27.01 -15.44
C ALA A 342 31.17 27.40 -15.96
N GLY A 343 30.09 26.88 -15.36
CA GLY A 343 28.72 27.18 -15.76
C GLY A 343 28.24 28.57 -15.32
N THR A 344 27.13 29.02 -15.92
CA THR A 344 26.43 30.25 -15.52
C THR A 344 25.03 29.88 -15.00
N GLY A 345 24.69 30.34 -13.80
CA GLY A 345 23.42 30.09 -13.14
C GLY A 345 23.23 28.68 -12.59
N LEU A 346 22.04 28.44 -12.05
CA LEU A 346 21.57 27.12 -11.62
C LEU A 346 20.60 26.55 -12.67
N PHE A 347 20.45 25.22 -12.69
CA PHE A 347 19.51 24.57 -13.58
C PHE A 347 18.05 24.95 -13.26
N PRO A 348 17.15 24.97 -14.24
CA PRO A 348 15.73 25.18 -13.95
C PRO A 348 15.17 24.00 -13.16
N VAL A 349 14.44 24.31 -12.07
CA VAL A 349 13.69 23.34 -11.29
C VAL A 349 12.43 22.95 -12.07
N ARG A 350 12.21 21.65 -12.24
CA ARG A 350 10.99 21.13 -12.89
C ARG A 350 9.92 20.88 -11.83
N THR A 351 8.65 20.91 -12.24
CA THR A 351 7.58 20.39 -11.40
C THR A 351 7.52 18.86 -11.55
N GLN A 352 7.23 18.18 -10.44
CA GLN A 352 6.97 16.74 -10.40
C GLN A 352 5.48 16.42 -10.18
N GLY A 353 4.60 17.43 -10.17
CA GLY A 353 3.19 17.26 -9.78
C GLY A 353 2.99 17.45 -8.27
N LEU A 354 2.03 16.76 -7.66
CA LEU A 354 1.83 16.74 -6.21
C LEU A 354 2.45 15.47 -5.61
N SER A 355 3.56 15.60 -4.89
CA SER A 355 4.26 14.48 -4.24
C SER A 355 4.00 14.49 -2.73
N LEU A 356 3.53 13.37 -2.19
CA LEU A 356 3.44 13.17 -0.75
C LEU A 356 4.74 12.54 -0.23
N VAL A 357 5.40 13.23 0.70
CA VAL A 357 6.65 12.80 1.32
C VAL A 357 6.40 12.48 2.79
N ARG A 358 7.00 11.38 3.27
CA ARG A 358 6.99 10.98 4.69
C ARG A 358 8.41 10.95 5.22
N ASP A 359 8.68 11.87 6.13
CA ASP A 359 9.99 12.01 6.75
C ASP A 359 10.27 10.87 7.73
N GLY A 360 11.51 10.37 7.74
CA GLY A 360 11.91 9.30 8.65
C GLY A 360 11.17 8.00 8.38
N ARG A 361 10.79 7.73 7.12
CA ARG A 361 9.95 6.58 6.73
C ARG A 361 10.54 5.25 7.20
N LEU A 362 11.86 5.07 7.10
CA LEU A 362 12.54 3.84 7.51
C LEU A 362 12.27 3.49 8.99
N GLY A 363 12.34 4.47 9.89
CA GLY A 363 12.05 4.23 11.31
C GLY A 363 10.62 3.77 11.55
N SER A 364 9.66 4.29 10.78
CA SER A 364 8.28 3.81 10.90
C SER A 364 8.04 2.44 10.27
N LEU A 365 8.83 2.05 9.26
CA LEU A 365 8.77 0.71 8.67
C LEU A 365 9.37 -0.34 9.59
N ASP A 366 10.41 0.02 10.36
CA ASP A 366 11.01 -0.88 11.35
C ASP A 366 9.96 -1.37 12.38
N GLU A 367 9.13 -0.45 12.90
CA GLU A 367 8.00 -0.79 13.76
C GLU A 367 6.99 -1.73 13.07
N GLU A 368 6.72 -1.53 11.78
CA GLU A 368 5.82 -2.37 10.98
C GLU A 368 6.43 -3.76 10.73
N PHE A 369 7.74 -3.87 10.50
CA PHE A 369 8.43 -5.15 10.30
C PHE A 369 8.49 -5.99 11.58
N VAL A 370 8.73 -5.36 12.74
CA VAL A 370 8.64 -6.05 14.04
C VAL A 370 7.25 -6.66 14.23
N LYS A 371 6.21 -5.90 13.92
CA LYS A 371 4.82 -6.37 14.03
C LYS A 371 4.50 -7.49 13.04
N ALA A 372 4.97 -7.40 11.80
CA ALA A 372 4.81 -8.46 10.82
C ALA A 372 5.42 -9.78 11.30
N ALA A 373 6.62 -9.73 11.89
CA ALA A 373 7.28 -10.91 12.45
C ALA A 373 6.56 -11.46 13.70
N GLU A 374 6.03 -10.60 14.57
CA GLU A 374 5.18 -11.04 15.68
C GLU A 374 3.91 -11.75 15.20
N HIS A 375 3.25 -11.23 14.17
CA HIS A 375 2.08 -11.87 13.57
C HIS A 375 2.41 -13.21 12.92
N ASP A 376 3.54 -13.32 12.22
CA ASP A 376 3.96 -14.57 11.62
C ASP A 376 4.36 -15.62 12.66
N GLY A 377 5.03 -15.21 13.74
CA GLY A 377 5.31 -16.08 14.89
C GLY A 377 4.03 -16.58 15.56
N ALA A 378 3.04 -15.71 15.77
CA ALA A 378 1.73 -16.09 16.29
C ALA A 378 0.97 -17.03 15.35
N PHE A 379 1.04 -16.80 14.04
CA PHE A 379 0.45 -17.66 13.01
C PHE A 379 1.07 -19.06 13.07
N THR A 380 2.38 -19.15 13.03
CA THR A 380 3.13 -20.41 13.06
C THR A 380 2.87 -21.18 14.35
N ALA A 381 2.73 -20.48 15.49
CA ALA A 381 2.36 -21.11 16.76
C ALA A 381 0.95 -21.73 16.76
N VAL A 382 -0.02 -21.17 16.01
CA VAL A 382 -1.34 -21.78 15.85
C VAL A 382 -1.22 -23.08 15.05
N VAL A 383 -0.56 -23.03 13.89
CA VAL A 383 -0.37 -24.20 13.02
C VAL A 383 0.36 -25.32 13.77
N ALA A 384 1.46 -25.01 14.46
CA ALA A 384 2.27 -25.96 15.25
C ALA A 384 1.46 -26.75 16.31
N ARG A 385 0.37 -26.18 16.84
CA ARG A 385 -0.49 -26.85 17.83
C ARG A 385 -1.57 -27.73 17.21
N GLU A 386 -1.99 -27.43 15.98
CA GLU A 386 -2.93 -28.24 15.24
C GLU A 386 -2.25 -29.46 14.60
N HIS A 387 -0.92 -29.43 14.44
CA HIS A 387 -0.14 -30.61 14.08
C HIS A 387 -0.36 -31.73 15.12
N PRO A 388 -0.67 -32.96 14.68
CA PRO A 388 -0.78 -34.10 15.60
C PRO A 388 0.58 -34.38 16.24
N VAL A 389 0.67 -34.21 17.56
CA VAL A 389 1.84 -34.64 18.34
C VAL A 389 1.92 -36.17 18.30
N ASP A 390 3.05 -36.70 17.86
CA ASP A 390 3.31 -38.14 17.86
C ASP A 390 3.34 -38.67 19.32
N PRO A 391 2.42 -39.55 19.72
CA PRO A 391 2.33 -40.02 21.12
C PRO A 391 3.55 -40.80 21.61
N ALA A 392 4.50 -41.13 20.72
CA ALA A 392 5.72 -41.86 21.05
C ALA A 392 6.94 -40.96 21.33
N ALA A 393 6.85 -39.64 21.17
CA ALA A 393 7.95 -38.73 21.48
C ALA A 393 8.04 -38.49 23.01
N PRO A 394 9.19 -38.72 23.67
CA PRO A 394 9.35 -38.44 25.10
C PRO A 394 9.36 -36.92 25.32
N GLY A 395 8.20 -36.36 25.65
CA GLY A 395 8.07 -34.96 26.06
C GLY A 395 8.42 -34.77 27.55
N PRO A 396 9.05 -33.64 27.93
CA PRO A 396 9.19 -33.28 29.34
C PRO A 396 7.81 -33.14 30.00
N ALA A 397 7.75 -33.39 31.31
CA ALA A 397 6.53 -33.30 32.12
C ALA A 397 5.77 -32.00 31.83
N ALA A 398 4.46 -32.12 31.56
CA ALA A 398 3.60 -30.99 31.25
C ALA A 398 3.71 -29.90 32.33
N PRO A 399 4.29 -28.72 32.03
CA PRO A 399 4.04 -27.57 32.87
C PRO A 399 2.54 -27.25 32.81
N GLU A 400 2.02 -26.73 33.91
CA GLU A 400 0.69 -26.14 34.05
C GLU A 400 0.28 -25.44 32.74
N ALA A 401 -0.90 -25.77 32.21
CA ALA A 401 -1.31 -25.37 30.86
C ALA A 401 -0.98 -23.89 30.63
N PRO A 402 -0.01 -23.55 29.75
CA PRO A 402 0.31 -22.16 29.50
C PRO A 402 -0.96 -21.45 29.00
N PRO A 403 -1.19 -20.18 29.36
CA PRO A 403 -2.30 -19.42 28.80
C PRO A 403 -2.26 -19.55 27.27
N ARG A 404 -3.43 -19.76 26.65
CA ARG A 404 -3.56 -19.89 25.19
C ARG A 404 -2.71 -18.80 24.53
N PRO A 405 -1.67 -19.12 23.73
CA PRO A 405 -1.01 -18.11 22.93
C PRO A 405 -2.04 -17.53 21.95
N ALA A 406 -2.11 -16.20 21.91
CA ALA A 406 -3.11 -15.47 21.15
C ALA A 406 -2.96 -15.76 19.65
N ALA A 407 -4.04 -16.19 18.99
CA ALA A 407 -4.13 -16.06 17.54
C ALA A 407 -3.75 -14.63 17.13
N PRO A 408 -3.15 -14.40 15.94
CA PRO A 408 -2.63 -13.10 15.56
C PRO A 408 -3.65 -11.98 15.84
N GLU A 409 -3.25 -10.99 16.63
CA GLU A 409 -4.09 -9.85 16.98
C GLU A 409 -3.89 -8.73 15.97
N LEU A 410 -4.94 -8.38 15.25
CA LEU A 410 -4.88 -7.37 14.21
C LEU A 410 -5.58 -6.09 14.66
N VAL A 411 -4.94 -4.96 14.40
CA VAL A 411 -5.53 -3.62 14.55
C VAL A 411 -5.79 -3.00 13.18
N ALA A 412 -6.50 -1.86 13.16
CA ALA A 412 -6.86 -1.17 11.94
C ALA A 412 -5.66 -0.91 11.00
N GLN A 413 -4.48 -0.61 11.57
CA GLN A 413 -3.23 -0.40 10.81
C GLN A 413 -2.80 -1.65 10.03
N ASP A 414 -2.98 -2.84 10.60
CA ASP A 414 -2.52 -4.11 10.01
C ASP A 414 -3.46 -4.60 8.89
N LEU A 415 -4.67 -4.04 8.84
CA LEU A 415 -5.68 -4.33 7.80
C LEU A 415 -5.60 -3.37 6.61
N VAL A 416 -4.73 -2.37 6.66
CA VAL A 416 -4.56 -1.42 5.56
C VAL A 416 -3.71 -2.06 4.47
N ARG A 417 -4.35 -2.42 3.36
CA ARG A 417 -3.65 -2.92 2.17
C ARG A 417 -2.97 -1.80 1.38
N GLY A 418 -3.57 -0.62 1.33
CA GLY A 418 -3.08 0.52 0.58
C GLY A 418 -3.87 1.79 0.86
N HIS A 419 -3.49 2.87 0.18
CA HIS A 419 -4.03 4.20 0.39
C HIS A 419 -4.59 4.77 -0.90
N ARG A 420 -5.62 5.60 -0.79
CA ARG A 420 -6.13 6.42 -1.89
C ARG A 420 -5.82 7.89 -1.63
N MET A 421 -5.59 8.62 -2.70
CA MET A 421 -5.45 10.07 -2.68
C MET A 421 -6.71 10.73 -3.24
N ASP A 422 -7.29 11.61 -2.42
CA ASP A 422 -8.43 12.44 -2.78
C ASP A 422 -7.99 13.91 -2.83
N ILE A 423 -8.50 14.68 -3.79
CA ILE A 423 -8.25 16.12 -3.92
C ILE A 423 -9.54 16.88 -3.62
N TRP A 424 -9.42 17.93 -2.80
CA TRP A 424 -10.50 18.88 -2.58
C TRP A 424 -10.52 19.93 -3.68
N ASP A 425 -11.64 20.06 -4.38
CA ASP A 425 -11.88 21.11 -5.35
C ASP A 425 -12.62 22.28 -4.68
N GLU A 426 -11.97 23.44 -4.59
CA GLU A 426 -12.54 24.63 -3.97
C GLU A 426 -13.69 25.25 -4.79
N GLU A 427 -13.69 25.14 -6.12
CA GLU A 427 -14.78 25.68 -6.94
C GLU A 427 -16.03 24.81 -6.79
N ARG A 428 -15.84 23.49 -6.79
CA ARG A 428 -16.93 22.51 -6.72
C ARG A 428 -17.31 22.14 -5.29
N GLN A 429 -16.55 22.59 -4.29
CA GLN A 429 -16.75 22.33 -2.86
C GLN A 429 -16.97 20.84 -2.55
N ARG A 430 -16.16 19.97 -3.16
CA ARG A 430 -16.22 18.52 -2.94
C ARG A 430 -14.87 17.84 -3.11
N TRP A 431 -14.72 16.68 -2.47
CA TRP A 431 -13.61 15.77 -2.71
C TRP A 431 -13.82 14.98 -4.01
N PHE A 432 -12.71 14.73 -4.71
CA PHE A 432 -12.61 13.86 -5.88
C PHE A 432 -11.51 12.84 -5.67
N SER A 433 -11.82 11.57 -5.92
CA SER A 433 -10.82 10.50 -5.87
C SER A 433 -9.97 10.49 -7.13
N LEU A 434 -8.66 10.34 -6.97
CA LEU A 434 -7.71 10.17 -8.09
C LEU A 434 -7.61 8.72 -8.58
N HIS A 435 -8.35 7.82 -7.93
CA HIS A 435 -8.26 6.38 -8.09
C HIS A 435 -9.53 5.73 -8.66
N GLU A 436 -10.60 6.50 -8.84
CA GLU A 436 -11.81 6.03 -9.54
C GLU A 436 -11.46 5.50 -10.93
N ARG A 437 -11.92 4.28 -11.24
CA ARG A 437 -11.69 3.64 -12.54
C ARG A 437 -12.85 2.73 -12.93
N GLU A 438 -12.95 2.47 -14.23
CA GLU A 438 -13.76 1.40 -14.79
C GLU A 438 -12.81 0.33 -15.34
N VAL A 439 -12.97 -0.90 -14.88
CA VAL A 439 -12.10 -2.02 -15.22
C VAL A 439 -12.88 -3.05 -16.04
N GLU A 440 -12.34 -3.40 -17.19
CA GLU A 440 -12.78 -4.55 -17.99
C GLU A 440 -11.82 -5.73 -17.74
N TYR A 441 -12.32 -6.78 -17.10
CA TYR A 441 -11.61 -8.04 -16.94
C TYR A 441 -11.87 -8.92 -18.16
N ARG A 442 -10.81 -9.31 -18.87
CA ARG A 442 -10.87 -10.18 -20.04
C ARG A 442 -9.96 -11.38 -19.83
N ARG A 443 -10.25 -12.49 -20.52
CA ARG A 443 -9.29 -13.60 -20.60
C ARG A 443 -7.98 -13.13 -21.28
N PRO A 444 -6.84 -13.79 -21.02
CA PRO A 444 -5.59 -13.53 -21.70
C PRO A 444 -5.73 -13.47 -23.24
N ASP A 445 -4.76 -12.81 -23.89
CA ASP A 445 -4.71 -12.64 -25.36
C ASP A 445 -5.91 -11.93 -25.99
N GLY A 446 -6.57 -11.06 -25.22
CA GLY A 446 -7.74 -10.31 -25.68
C GLY A 446 -8.98 -11.18 -25.85
N GLY A 447 -9.08 -12.25 -25.06
CA GLY A 447 -10.22 -13.15 -25.04
C GLY A 447 -11.53 -12.48 -24.58
N PRO A 448 -12.60 -13.28 -24.38
CA PRO A 448 -13.92 -12.76 -24.02
C PRO A 448 -13.89 -11.92 -22.74
N LEU A 449 -14.77 -10.92 -22.69
CA LEU A 449 -15.03 -10.13 -21.50
C LEU A 449 -15.62 -11.04 -20.42
N LEU A 450 -14.98 -11.05 -19.25
CA LEU A 450 -15.41 -11.81 -18.08
C LEU A 450 -16.31 -10.93 -17.20
N LEU A 451 -15.88 -9.69 -16.95
CA LEU A 451 -16.55 -8.77 -16.04
C LEU A 451 -16.19 -7.33 -16.39
N THR A 452 -17.15 -6.42 -16.23
CA THR A 452 -16.87 -4.99 -16.08
C THR A 452 -17.23 -4.58 -14.66
N ALA A 453 -16.34 -3.84 -14.00
CA ALA A 453 -16.59 -3.30 -12.67
C ALA A 453 -16.17 -1.83 -12.62
N SER A 454 -16.98 -1.02 -11.94
CA SER A 454 -16.55 0.29 -11.46
C SER A 454 -16.01 0.10 -10.05
N ASP A 455 -14.74 0.45 -9.85
CA ASP A 455 -14.08 0.37 -8.55
C ASP A 455 -13.09 1.51 -8.36
N GLU A 456 -12.52 1.60 -7.15
CA GLU A 456 -11.42 2.50 -6.84
C GLU A 456 -10.15 1.66 -6.72
N GLY A 457 -9.09 2.10 -7.40
CA GLY A 457 -7.76 1.59 -7.13
C GLY A 457 -7.16 2.21 -5.85
N PHE A 458 -5.91 1.88 -5.58
CA PHE A 458 -5.13 2.47 -4.49
C PHE A 458 -3.64 2.41 -4.86
N PHE A 459 -2.81 3.11 -4.11
CA PHE A 459 -1.36 2.93 -4.15
C PHE A 459 -0.89 2.25 -2.87
N GLN A 460 0.19 1.49 -2.97
CA GLN A 460 0.86 0.90 -1.81
C GLN A 460 2.20 1.61 -1.63
N ALA A 461 2.57 1.90 -0.39
CA ALA A 461 3.88 2.43 -0.10
C ALA A 461 4.93 1.34 -0.40
N ASN A 462 5.72 1.54 -1.44
CA ASN A 462 6.61 0.50 -1.97
C ASN A 462 8.01 0.56 -1.37
N LEU A 463 8.68 -0.59 -1.38
CA LEU A 463 10.13 -0.75 -1.22
C LEU A 463 10.70 -1.17 -2.57
N ALA A 464 11.92 -0.76 -2.88
CA ALA A 464 12.60 -1.19 -4.10
C ALA A 464 13.74 -2.14 -3.75
N ALA A 465 13.73 -3.33 -4.32
CA ALA A 465 14.86 -4.24 -4.29
C ALA A 465 15.70 -4.08 -5.56
N PRO A 466 17.04 -4.15 -5.47
CA PRO A 466 17.87 -4.28 -6.64
C PRO A 466 17.63 -5.64 -7.32
N PRO A 467 17.96 -5.78 -8.61
CA PRO A 467 17.94 -7.06 -9.30
C PRO A 467 18.71 -8.15 -8.53
N SER A 468 18.29 -9.41 -8.65
CA SER A 468 18.89 -10.52 -7.90
C SER A 468 20.37 -10.77 -8.22
N ASP A 469 20.85 -10.31 -9.37
CA ASP A 469 22.26 -10.38 -9.81
C ASP A 469 23.08 -9.14 -9.41
N ALA A 470 22.48 -8.16 -8.74
CA ALA A 470 23.18 -6.96 -8.29
C ALA A 470 24.14 -7.29 -7.12
N PRO A 471 25.32 -6.65 -7.08
CA PRO A 471 26.27 -6.82 -5.96
C PRO A 471 25.76 -6.18 -4.65
N ASP A 472 24.73 -5.36 -4.74
CA ASP A 472 24.08 -4.69 -3.64
C ASP A 472 22.77 -5.43 -3.34
N SER A 473 22.59 -5.90 -2.11
CA SER A 473 21.38 -6.60 -1.66
C SER A 473 20.45 -5.73 -0.82
N ARG A 474 20.83 -4.47 -0.57
CA ARG A 474 20.08 -3.55 0.29
C ARG A 474 18.75 -3.15 -0.33
N LEU A 475 17.71 -3.03 0.50
CA LEU A 475 16.39 -2.52 0.10
C LEU A 475 16.39 -0.99 0.13
N TYR A 476 15.91 -0.39 -0.95
CA TYR A 476 15.77 1.06 -1.09
C TYR A 476 14.40 1.50 -0.57
N VAL A 477 14.42 2.44 0.37
CA VAL A 477 13.25 3.03 1.02
C VAL A 477 13.13 4.49 0.60
N PRO A 478 12.34 4.81 -0.42
CA PRO A 478 12.12 6.20 -0.80
C PRO A 478 11.19 6.90 0.22
N GLU A 479 11.50 8.12 0.63
CA GLU A 479 10.60 8.91 1.49
C GLU A 479 9.42 9.50 0.72
N GLN A 480 9.52 9.64 -0.59
CA GLN A 480 8.41 9.98 -1.48
C GLN A 480 7.51 8.77 -1.68
N ILE A 481 6.26 8.86 -1.21
CA ILE A 481 5.32 7.73 -1.19
C ILE A 481 4.51 7.65 -2.48
N VAL A 482 4.00 8.79 -2.96
CA VAL A 482 3.13 8.85 -4.13
C VAL A 482 3.26 10.20 -4.81
N THR A 483 3.10 10.22 -6.13
CA THR A 483 3.21 11.42 -6.97
C THR A 483 2.08 11.49 -7.96
N TRP A 484 1.33 12.59 -7.94
CA TRP A 484 0.28 12.86 -8.90
C TRP A 484 0.71 13.88 -9.95
N GLU A 485 0.93 13.42 -11.18
CA GLU A 485 1.38 14.24 -12.32
C GLU A 485 0.21 14.74 -13.21
N GLY A 486 -0.99 14.90 -12.65
CA GLY A 486 -2.17 15.34 -13.40
C GLY A 486 -2.89 14.25 -14.20
N TRP A 487 -2.64 12.97 -13.89
CA TRP A 487 -3.37 11.82 -14.45
C TRP A 487 -3.85 10.90 -13.32
N SER A 488 -4.88 10.07 -13.57
CA SER A 488 -5.32 9.08 -12.58
C SER A 488 -4.16 8.19 -12.13
N LEU A 489 -4.10 7.91 -10.83
CA LEU A 489 -3.08 7.04 -10.23
C LEU A 489 -3.40 5.55 -10.38
N SER A 490 -4.59 5.22 -10.90
CA SER A 490 -5.06 3.83 -11.05
C SER A 490 -5.47 3.48 -12.47
N ALA A 491 -5.26 4.39 -13.42
CA ALA A 491 -5.46 4.14 -14.85
C ALA A 491 -4.13 4.29 -15.60
N PRO A 492 -3.87 3.43 -16.61
CA PRO A 492 -2.69 3.59 -17.45
C PRO A 492 -2.72 4.95 -18.13
N ARG A 493 -1.57 5.62 -18.20
CA ARG A 493 -1.44 6.84 -18.99
C ARG A 493 -1.76 6.49 -20.44
N ARG A 494 -2.67 7.24 -21.06
CA ARG A 494 -2.84 7.13 -22.52
C ARG A 494 -1.49 7.44 -23.15
N PRO A 495 -0.93 6.56 -23.99
CA PRO A 495 0.25 6.92 -24.75
C PRO A 495 -0.08 8.17 -25.56
N GLY A 496 0.72 9.23 -25.42
CA GLY A 496 0.59 10.39 -26.28
C GLY A 496 0.72 9.98 -27.76
N PRO A 497 0.25 10.79 -28.71
CA PRO A 497 0.20 10.44 -30.13
C PRO A 497 1.54 10.01 -30.79
N GLY A 498 2.67 10.07 -30.09
CA GLY A 498 3.99 9.60 -30.54
C GLY A 498 4.47 8.25 -29.97
N HIS A 499 3.82 7.66 -28.97
CA HIS A 499 4.26 6.40 -28.35
C HIS A 499 3.31 5.24 -28.66
N ARG A 500 3.17 4.89 -29.94
CA ARG A 500 2.82 3.50 -30.29
C ARG A 500 4.09 2.66 -30.16
N GLN A 501 4.33 2.09 -28.99
CA GLN A 501 5.22 0.92 -28.90
C GLN A 501 4.60 -0.17 -29.78
N ARG A 502 5.18 -0.36 -30.97
CA ARG A 502 4.94 -1.55 -31.77
C ARG A 502 5.51 -2.72 -30.99
N PHE A 503 4.68 -3.48 -30.29
CA PHE A 503 5.03 -4.85 -29.97
C PHE A 503 5.26 -5.57 -31.31
N GLY A 504 6.53 -5.84 -31.60
CA GLY A 504 6.93 -6.51 -32.82
C GLY A 504 6.34 -7.92 -32.83
N ARG A 505 5.41 -8.18 -33.74
CA ARG A 505 5.18 -9.53 -34.23
C ARG A 505 6.48 -10.00 -34.87
N GLY A 506 7.13 -10.99 -34.26
CA GLY A 506 8.21 -11.74 -34.90
C GLY A 506 7.70 -12.38 -36.19
N PRO A 507 8.49 -12.42 -37.28
CA PRO A 507 8.07 -13.05 -38.51
C PRO A 507 8.39 -14.55 -38.47
N HIS A 508 7.36 -15.39 -38.59
CA HIS A 508 7.55 -16.72 -39.14
C HIS A 508 7.63 -16.62 -40.68
N THR A 509 8.76 -17.08 -41.22
CA THR A 509 8.97 -17.47 -42.62
C THR A 509 7.94 -18.53 -43.02
N SER A 510 7.35 -18.59 -44.21
CA SER A 510 7.96 -18.70 -45.55
C SER A 510 6.84 -18.85 -46.60
N GLN A 511 6.97 -18.22 -47.78
CA GLN A 511 7.03 -18.88 -49.09
C GLN A 511 6.94 -17.89 -50.26
N GLN A 512 7.73 -18.23 -51.28
CA GLN A 512 7.94 -17.57 -52.56
C GLN A 512 6.68 -17.52 -53.43
N ALA A 513 6.52 -16.45 -54.22
CA ALA A 513 6.69 -16.47 -55.68
C ALA A 513 5.98 -15.27 -56.37
N GLY A 514 6.59 -14.77 -57.45
CA GLY A 514 5.90 -14.07 -58.54
C GLY A 514 6.01 -12.55 -58.52
N GLY A 515 6.84 -12.00 -59.41
CA GLY A 515 7.08 -10.57 -59.56
C GLY A 515 6.11 -9.82 -60.48
N GLY A 516 6.33 -8.51 -60.59
CA GLY A 516 5.68 -7.63 -61.56
C GLY A 516 5.81 -6.16 -61.18
N ARG A 517 6.66 -5.42 -61.89
CA ARG A 517 6.83 -3.96 -61.83
C ARG A 517 5.69 -3.24 -62.57
N GLN A 518 5.24 -2.08 -62.06
CA GLN A 518 4.91 -0.81 -62.77
C GLN A 518 4.22 0.14 -61.77
N GLN A 519 4.79 1.29 -61.38
CA GLN A 519 4.85 2.63 -62.02
C GLN A 519 3.49 3.31 -62.33
N GLY A 520 3.37 4.57 -61.87
CA GLY A 520 2.32 5.56 -62.15
C GLY A 520 1.38 5.76 -60.95
N GLY A 521 1.06 6.94 -60.44
CA GLY A 521 1.15 8.32 -60.92
C GLY A 521 -0.07 9.09 -60.37
N ASP A 522 0.18 10.28 -59.81
CA ASP A 522 -0.73 11.37 -59.40
C ASP A 522 -2.26 11.22 -59.52
N ARG A 523 -3.01 11.66 -58.48
CA ARG A 523 -3.74 12.95 -58.49
C ARG A 523 -4.57 13.19 -57.22
N ALA A 524 -4.85 14.48 -57.04
CA ALA A 524 -5.43 15.17 -55.89
C ALA A 524 -6.98 15.17 -55.86
N ALA A 525 -7.48 15.81 -54.79
CA ALA A 525 -8.78 16.48 -54.61
C ALA A 525 -9.96 15.57 -54.19
N ALA A 526 -10.98 16.01 -53.46
CA ALA A 526 -11.28 17.16 -52.60
C ALA A 526 -12.70 16.89 -52.02
N GLY A 527 -13.08 17.62 -50.97
CA GLY A 527 -14.48 17.86 -50.59
C GLY A 527 -15.09 16.82 -49.64
N ASP A 528 -15.36 17.17 -48.38
CA ASP A 528 -16.52 17.96 -47.91
C ASP A 528 -17.65 17.01 -47.44
N HIS A 529 -17.87 16.91 -46.11
CA HIS A 529 -19.15 17.30 -45.53
C HIS A 529 -19.21 17.22 -44.00
N ARG A 530 -20.00 18.19 -43.51
CA ARG A 530 -20.34 18.54 -42.13
C ARG A 530 -21.39 17.60 -41.52
N GLN A 531 -21.42 17.65 -40.18
CA GLN A 531 -22.60 17.64 -39.29
C GLN A 531 -23.35 16.33 -38.98
N GLY A 532 -23.58 16.16 -37.68
CA GLY A 532 -24.46 15.18 -37.02
C GLY A 532 -24.05 15.03 -35.56
N ALA A 533 -24.21 16.03 -34.70
CA ALA A 533 -25.41 16.27 -33.89
C ALA A 533 -25.71 15.15 -32.86
N ALA A 534 -25.38 15.46 -31.60
CA ALA A 534 -26.16 15.28 -30.38
C ALA A 534 -27.05 14.04 -30.20
N ARG A 535 -26.74 13.24 -29.17
CA ARG A 535 -27.55 12.29 -28.37
C ARG A 535 -26.53 11.57 -27.47
N HIS A 536 -26.50 11.62 -26.14
CA HIS A 536 -27.53 11.54 -25.13
C HIS A 536 -27.09 12.29 -23.86
N ALA A 537 -28.00 13.10 -23.31
CA ALA A 537 -28.06 13.38 -21.88
C ALA A 537 -29.12 12.45 -21.26
N ALA A 538 -28.99 12.24 -19.95
CA ALA A 538 -29.84 11.48 -19.04
C ALA A 538 -29.46 9.99 -18.85
N GLU A 539 -28.64 9.73 -17.83
CA GLU A 539 -29.01 8.88 -16.70
C GLU A 539 -27.96 9.00 -15.58
N ALA A 540 -28.38 8.69 -14.34
CA ALA A 540 -27.62 8.61 -13.09
C ALA A 540 -27.78 9.77 -12.08
N ALA A 541 -29.04 10.04 -11.72
CA ALA A 541 -29.37 10.32 -10.32
C ALA A 541 -29.63 8.99 -9.63
N LEU A 542 -28.72 8.51 -8.77
CA LEU A 542 -28.96 7.48 -7.74
C LEU A 542 -27.71 7.26 -6.87
N ARG A 543 -27.58 8.02 -5.76
CA ARG A 543 -27.30 7.56 -4.38
C ARG A 543 -26.74 8.66 -3.45
N PRO A 544 -26.94 8.53 -2.12
CA PRO A 544 -26.94 9.66 -1.16
C PRO A 544 -25.53 10.05 -0.68
N PRO A 545 -25.38 11.24 -0.05
CA PRO A 545 -24.10 11.75 0.42
C PRO A 545 -23.56 10.98 1.64
N VAL A 546 -22.22 10.84 1.66
CA VAL A 546 -21.44 10.40 2.82
C VAL A 546 -21.60 11.42 3.97
N PRO A 547 -22.03 11.03 5.18
CA PRO A 547 -22.09 11.96 6.31
C PRO A 547 -20.73 12.04 7.03
N GLY A 548 -20.22 13.27 7.22
CA GLY A 548 -19.24 13.53 8.29
C GLY A 548 -18.00 14.36 7.94
N ALA A 549 -18.16 15.60 7.47
CA ALA A 549 -17.15 16.64 7.69
C ALA A 549 -17.87 17.90 8.17
N ALA A 550 -18.07 18.01 9.48
CA ALA A 550 -18.62 19.22 10.09
C ALA A 550 -17.57 20.35 9.99
N ALA A 551 -17.78 21.26 9.06
CA ALA A 551 -17.02 22.50 8.95
C ALA A 551 -17.30 23.40 10.17
N HIS A 552 -16.27 23.74 10.94
CA HIS A 552 -16.33 24.80 11.94
C HIS A 552 -16.46 26.16 11.22
N ARG A 553 -17.70 26.65 11.09
CA ARG A 553 -17.96 28.05 10.76
C ARG A 553 -17.63 28.93 11.97
N ARG A 554 -16.65 29.82 11.81
CA ARG A 554 -16.49 31.00 12.67
C ARG A 554 -17.71 31.91 12.46
N SER A 555 -18.58 32.02 13.46
CA SER A 555 -19.62 33.04 13.52
C SER A 555 -19.11 34.25 14.30
N GLY A 556 -18.94 35.37 13.60
CA GLY A 556 -18.89 36.69 14.23
C GLY A 556 -20.29 37.12 14.69
N GLY A 557 -20.34 37.80 15.83
CA GLY A 557 -21.50 38.53 16.35
C GLY A 557 -21.04 39.36 17.54
N GLN A 558 -20.82 40.66 17.36
CA GLN A 558 -21.76 41.76 17.56
C GLN A 558 -21.68 42.35 18.97
N ARG A 559 -21.37 43.65 19.00
CA ARG A 559 -21.33 44.55 20.17
C ARG A 559 -22.66 44.54 20.94
N PRO A 560 -22.63 44.97 22.21
CA PRO A 560 -23.63 45.93 22.66
C PRO A 560 -22.99 47.19 23.26
N GLY A 561 -23.62 48.32 22.96
CA GLY A 561 -23.30 49.63 23.53
C GLY A 561 -24.09 49.90 24.81
N ARG A 562 -23.44 50.69 25.67
CA ARG A 562 -23.97 51.68 26.64
C ARG A 562 -25.30 51.38 27.33
N ASP A 563 -25.24 51.25 28.67
CA ASP A 563 -26.11 52.07 29.52
C ASP A 563 -25.42 52.51 30.82
N ARG A 564 -25.91 53.63 31.34
CA ARG A 564 -25.40 54.50 32.40
C ARG A 564 -25.64 53.93 33.80
N GLY A 565 -24.70 54.17 34.71
CA GLY A 565 -24.88 54.01 36.15
C GLY A 565 -23.80 54.76 36.92
N ARG A 566 -24.18 55.49 37.95
CA ARG A 566 -23.48 56.65 38.55
C ARG A 566 -23.11 56.30 40.01
N ARG A 567 -22.04 56.94 40.54
CA ARG A 567 -21.67 57.11 41.97
C ARG A 567 -21.03 55.88 42.66
N ALA A 568 -20.11 55.97 43.63
CA ALA A 568 -19.28 57.04 44.23
C ALA A 568 -18.27 56.41 45.22
N HIS A 569 -17.18 57.15 45.53
CA HIS A 569 -16.26 57.05 46.71
C HIS A 569 -15.48 55.74 46.95
N GLY A 570 -14.22 55.69 47.40
CA GLY A 570 -13.23 56.65 47.91
C GLY A 570 -11.81 56.02 47.81
N ARG A 571 -10.72 56.83 47.81
CA ARG A 571 -9.67 56.89 48.85
C ARG A 571 -9.20 55.50 49.33
N GLU A 572 -7.96 55.07 49.16
CA GLU A 572 -6.69 55.63 49.67
C GLU A 572 -5.50 54.83 49.09
N GLY A 573 -4.35 55.47 48.84
CA GLY A 573 -3.04 54.78 48.78
C GLY A 573 -2.46 54.61 50.19
N PRO A 574 -1.14 54.42 50.43
CA PRO A 574 0.00 54.24 49.52
C PRO A 574 0.90 53.03 49.95
N GLY A 575 2.08 52.84 49.32
CA GLY A 575 3.17 52.11 49.99
C GLY A 575 4.08 51.22 49.13
N THR A 576 5.05 51.86 48.48
CA THR A 576 6.37 51.38 47.98
C THR A 576 7.24 50.75 49.10
N PRO A 577 8.54 50.40 48.90
CA PRO A 577 9.29 49.92 47.72
C PRO A 577 10.28 48.77 48.04
N ARG A 578 10.76 48.05 47.02
CA ARG A 578 12.18 48.08 46.57
C ARG A 578 12.36 47.32 45.27
#